data_AF-A0A3D2DQN4-F1
#
_entry.id   AF-A0A3D2DQN4-F1
#
_cell.length_a   1.000
_cell.length_b   1.000
_cell.length_c   1.000
_cell.angle_alpha   90.00
_cell.angle_beta   90.00
_cell.angle_gamma   90.00
#
_symmetry.space_group_name_H-M   'P 1'
#
loop_
_entity.id
_entity.type
_entity.pdbx_description
1 polymer ?
#
loop_
_entity_poly.entity_id
_entity_poly.type
_entity_poly.pdbx_seq_one_letter_code
_entity_poly.pdbx_strand_id
1 'polypeptide(L)'
;MSTLWVIGDSTLSSFKDKYYYPRYGYGTMLDKYLNDNVRVVNIALSGRSSKSYTTEPQYKELLDGMKKGDFLIIGFGHNDEKTEESRFTDANGDYKTEGSFAHSLYENYIKKADEAGCKVILCTPIVRRTPTGEWDDTLLHITQDVGEFKGGDYPEAVRKLGSTLDIPVIDMTEKTHKMYDRLGADNTIYLHAWPSNNRLSVDNTHTNIWGARVNAYMVMSAIKESDIAGLSENVVNLSENPLEYKEKYLVSNADYKPVIFSDKLEESRLFEDYGEYKGTVFGDVLNDVSKENFTLEADKDGNMHIAVRNNFGKISVVTDGIAMYYRQVDVNKNFTLRAKVRVNKIFLNDQVSFGLMVRDDCYIDKCMPDILGDYVAAAPLCVTRKENTVGTYARKSGVLVYGPATGIAIEEGKEYNLILASSQDGYMAKFADGPEVTGGYDFKLTAIDPKHVYVGMFASRNVDVTFSDIHFEI
;
A
#
# COMPACT_ATOMS: atom_id res chain seq x y z
N MET A 1 -5.83 27.06 25.82
CA MET A 1 -5.87 26.32 24.55
C MET A 1 -5.06 25.04 24.73
N SER A 2 -5.71 23.89 24.65
CA SER A 2 -5.07 22.57 24.69
C SER A 2 -4.76 22.07 23.27
N THR A 3 -3.88 21.09 23.17
CA THR A 3 -3.56 20.42 21.92
C THR A 3 -4.20 19.03 21.89
N LEU A 4 -4.81 18.67 20.76
CA LEU A 4 -5.13 17.30 20.41
C LEU A 4 -4.06 16.78 19.44
N TRP A 5 -3.11 16.02 19.97
CA TRP A 5 -2.10 15.31 19.20
C TRP A 5 -2.72 14.09 18.54
N VAL A 6 -2.40 13.87 17.27
CA VAL A 6 -2.91 12.73 16.50
C VAL A 6 -1.74 12.01 15.86
N ILE A 7 -1.55 10.75 16.28
CA ILE A 7 -0.55 9.84 15.71
C ILE A 7 -1.24 8.59 15.19
N GLY A 8 -0.62 7.98 14.19
CA GLY A 8 -1.16 6.82 13.54
C GLY A 8 -0.56 6.57 12.17
N ASP A 9 -1.22 5.68 11.44
CA ASP A 9 -0.83 5.27 10.10
C ASP A 9 -1.46 6.14 8.98
N SER A 10 -1.49 5.59 7.76
CA SER A 10 -2.02 6.23 6.57
C SER A 10 -3.51 6.58 6.66
N THR A 11 -4.28 5.91 7.51
CA THR A 11 -5.70 6.18 7.70
C THR A 11 -5.97 7.43 8.54
N LEU A 12 -4.94 7.97 9.20
CA LEU A 12 -5.00 9.25 9.93
C LEU A 12 -4.17 10.36 9.26
N SER A 13 -3.15 10.00 8.47
CA SER A 13 -2.17 10.95 7.94
C SER A 13 -2.71 11.92 6.88
N SER A 14 -1.96 12.99 6.64
CA SER A 14 -2.16 13.86 5.48
C SER A 14 -1.47 13.30 4.23
N PHE A 15 -1.98 13.67 3.06
CA PHE A 15 -1.42 13.29 1.75
C PHE A 15 -1.33 14.49 0.82
N LYS A 16 -0.55 14.33 -0.26
CA LYS A 16 -0.41 15.31 -1.35
C LYS A 16 -0.51 14.61 -2.71
N ASP A 17 -1.40 13.62 -2.82
CA ASP A 17 -1.54 12.82 -4.02
C ASP A 17 -2.20 13.61 -5.15
N LYS A 18 -1.86 13.23 -6.38
CA LYS A 18 -2.48 13.77 -7.61
C LYS A 18 -3.62 12.89 -8.12
N TYR A 19 -4.17 12.02 -7.29
CA TYR A 19 -5.26 11.10 -7.63
C TYR A 19 -6.53 11.86 -8.07
N TYR A 20 -7.43 11.18 -8.77
CA TYR A 20 -8.75 11.74 -9.11
C TYR A 20 -9.58 12.05 -7.86
N TYR A 21 -9.65 11.11 -6.92
CA TYR A 21 -10.05 11.38 -5.53
C TYR A 21 -8.83 11.15 -4.62
N PRO A 22 -8.16 12.22 -4.15
CA PRO A 22 -6.97 12.11 -3.29
C PRO A 22 -7.25 11.41 -1.96
N ARG A 23 -6.20 10.79 -1.40
CA ARG A 23 -6.27 10.19 -0.07
C ARG A 23 -6.34 11.27 1.00
N TYR A 24 -7.14 11.02 2.02
CA TYR A 24 -7.21 11.80 3.25
C TYR A 24 -7.34 10.83 4.41
N GLY A 25 -6.47 10.98 5.41
CA GLY A 25 -6.67 10.35 6.70
C GLY A 25 -7.65 11.16 7.56
N TYR A 26 -8.44 10.48 8.39
CA TYR A 26 -9.49 11.15 9.18
C TYR A 26 -8.92 12.13 10.22
N GLY A 27 -7.65 11.95 10.62
CA GLY A 27 -6.93 12.90 11.48
C GLY A 27 -6.88 14.32 10.88
N THR A 28 -6.97 14.46 9.56
CA THR A 28 -7.00 15.76 8.86
C THR A 28 -8.34 16.49 8.93
N MET A 29 -9.38 15.84 9.48
CA MET A 29 -10.75 16.36 9.52
C MET A 29 -11.29 16.51 10.95
N LEU A 30 -10.52 16.14 11.98
CA LEU A 30 -10.96 16.21 13.38
C LEU A 30 -11.21 17.66 13.84
N ASP A 31 -10.44 18.62 13.33
CA ASP A 31 -10.57 20.05 13.63
C ASP A 31 -11.93 20.62 13.22
N LYS A 32 -12.63 19.99 12.26
CA LYS A 32 -13.95 20.43 11.80
C LYS A 32 -15.05 20.27 12.86
N TYR A 33 -14.78 19.47 13.90
CA TYR A 33 -15.71 19.15 14.97
C TYR A 33 -15.22 19.64 16.33
N LEU A 34 -14.23 20.55 16.36
CA LEU A 34 -13.73 21.17 17.58
C LEU A 34 -13.90 22.69 17.51
N ASN A 35 -14.16 23.31 18.65
CA ASN A 35 -14.07 24.76 18.78
C ASN A 35 -12.61 25.22 18.93
N ASP A 36 -12.39 26.54 18.92
CA ASP A 36 -11.05 27.14 18.96
C ASP A 36 -10.27 26.92 20.27
N ASN A 37 -10.86 26.28 21.29
CA ASN A 37 -10.16 25.99 22.54
C ASN A 37 -9.17 24.82 22.42
N VAL A 38 -9.34 23.96 21.42
CA VAL A 38 -8.52 22.77 21.18
C VAL A 38 -7.92 22.85 19.78
N ARG A 39 -6.59 22.87 19.70
CA ARG A 39 -5.87 22.83 18.42
C ARG A 39 -5.52 21.39 18.06
N VAL A 40 -5.85 20.96 16.84
CA VAL A 40 -5.40 19.66 16.33
C VAL A 40 -3.99 19.77 15.75
N VAL A 41 -3.10 18.87 16.17
CA VAL A 41 -1.77 18.66 15.59
C VAL A 41 -1.71 17.23 15.08
N ASN A 42 -1.96 17.06 13.78
CA ASN A 42 -1.92 15.76 13.12
C ASN A 42 -0.54 15.49 12.54
N ILE A 43 0.18 14.58 13.18
CA ILE A 43 1.52 14.13 12.82
C ILE A 43 1.52 12.61 12.53
N ALA A 44 0.36 12.02 12.22
CA ALA A 44 0.27 10.66 11.70
C ALA A 44 0.97 10.52 10.35
N LEU A 45 1.55 9.34 10.08
CA LEU A 45 2.43 9.11 8.92
C LEU A 45 2.04 7.84 8.16
N SER A 46 1.91 7.99 6.84
CA SER A 46 1.60 6.88 5.95
C SER A 46 2.66 5.78 6.00
N GLY A 47 2.22 4.52 6.10
CA GLY A 47 3.10 3.34 6.09
C GLY A 47 3.89 3.11 7.40
N ARG A 48 3.54 3.80 8.48
CA ARG A 48 4.11 3.56 9.82
C ARG A 48 3.21 2.66 10.67
N SER A 49 3.87 1.86 11.50
CA SER A 49 3.30 1.02 12.54
C SER A 49 3.58 1.63 13.92
N SER A 50 3.01 1.08 14.98
CA SER A 50 3.31 1.53 16.36
C SER A 50 4.80 1.44 16.70
N LYS A 51 5.53 0.49 16.09
CA LYS A 51 6.97 0.31 16.23
C LYS A 51 7.77 1.26 15.35
N SER A 52 7.50 1.27 14.04
CA SER A 52 8.31 2.03 13.06
C SER A 52 8.11 3.54 13.11
N TYR A 53 7.03 4.04 13.69
CA TYR A 53 6.84 5.49 13.89
C TYR A 53 7.88 6.10 14.85
N THR A 54 8.41 5.32 15.80
CA THR A 54 9.35 5.80 16.83
C THR A 54 10.69 6.30 16.28
N THR A 55 11.03 5.94 15.05
CA THR A 55 12.27 6.37 14.37
C THR A 55 12.09 7.65 13.56
N GLU A 56 10.86 8.18 13.49
CA GLU A 56 10.53 9.37 12.71
C GLU A 56 10.78 10.66 13.50
N PRO A 57 11.16 11.77 12.84
CA PRO A 57 11.29 13.08 13.49
C PRO A 57 10.03 13.52 14.25
N GLN A 58 8.85 13.14 13.77
CA GLN A 58 7.55 13.45 14.35
C GLN A 58 7.35 12.81 15.72
N TYR A 59 8.00 11.67 16.00
CA TYR A 59 7.97 11.07 17.33
C TYR A 59 8.69 11.97 18.34
N LYS A 60 9.83 12.57 17.96
CA LYS A 60 10.50 13.57 18.79
C LYS A 60 9.63 14.82 18.98
N GLU A 61 8.99 15.31 17.91
CA GLU A 61 8.05 16.44 17.98
C GLU A 61 6.91 16.17 18.98
N LEU A 62 6.35 14.95 18.97
CA LEU A 62 5.33 14.53 19.92
C LEU A 62 5.84 14.61 21.37
N LEU A 63 6.98 13.96 21.67
CA LEU A 63 7.51 13.89 23.02
C LEU A 63 7.90 15.27 23.58
N ASP A 64 8.50 16.12 22.75
CA ASP A 64 8.89 17.47 23.14
C ASP A 64 7.68 18.42 23.28
N GLY A 65 6.58 18.12 22.57
CA GLY A 65 5.41 18.98 22.47
C GLY A 65 4.28 18.69 23.48
N MET A 66 4.11 17.43 23.88
CA MET A 66 3.08 17.02 24.84
C MET A 66 3.25 17.71 26.19
N LYS A 67 2.14 18.13 26.80
CA LYS A 67 2.12 18.77 28.11
C LYS A 67 0.81 18.52 28.84
N LYS A 68 0.79 18.86 30.13
CA LYS A 68 -0.37 18.69 30.99
C LYS A 68 -1.61 19.41 30.42
N GLY A 69 -2.70 18.66 30.29
CA GLY A 69 -3.98 19.17 29.78
C GLY A 69 -4.16 19.04 28.26
N ASP A 70 -3.16 18.50 27.54
CA ASP A 70 -3.32 18.07 26.15
C ASP A 70 -3.97 16.68 26.07
N PHE A 71 -4.30 16.27 24.85
CA PHE A 71 -4.91 14.98 24.50
C PHE A 71 -4.10 14.30 23.40
N LEU A 72 -4.09 12.97 23.37
CA LEU A 72 -3.41 12.16 22.36
C LEU A 72 -4.36 11.08 21.81
N ILE A 73 -4.66 11.15 20.51
CA ILE A 73 -5.29 10.05 19.76
C ILE A 73 -4.20 9.17 19.15
N ILE A 74 -4.32 7.86 19.37
CA ILE A 74 -3.44 6.83 18.81
C ILE A 74 -4.26 5.89 17.92
N GLY A 75 -3.94 5.84 16.63
CA GLY A 75 -4.58 4.94 15.65
C GLY A 75 -3.57 4.16 14.81
N PHE A 76 -3.18 2.98 15.29
CA PHE A 76 -2.27 2.05 14.61
C PHE A 76 -2.94 0.67 14.41
N GLY A 77 -2.27 -0.24 13.69
CA GLY A 77 -2.76 -1.59 13.41
C GLY A 77 -2.53 -2.02 11.95
N HIS A 78 -2.80 -1.16 10.97
CA HIS A 78 -2.74 -1.53 9.54
C HIS A 78 -1.36 -1.97 9.07
N ASN A 79 -0.31 -1.41 9.68
CA ASN A 79 1.08 -1.69 9.33
C ASN A 79 1.78 -2.59 10.35
N ASP A 80 1.21 -2.71 11.55
CA ASP A 80 1.65 -3.61 12.61
C ASP A 80 1.39 -5.08 12.22
N GLU A 81 0.28 -5.31 11.48
CA GLU A 81 -0.08 -6.62 10.91
C GLU A 81 0.81 -7.09 9.74
N LYS A 82 1.72 -6.22 9.25
CA LYS A 82 2.56 -6.55 8.10
C LYS A 82 3.73 -7.42 8.53
N THR A 83 4.07 -8.37 7.67
CA THR A 83 5.17 -9.32 7.83
C THR A 83 6.54 -8.71 7.52
N GLU A 84 6.75 -7.47 7.96
CA GLU A 84 8.01 -6.73 7.80
C GLU A 84 8.58 -6.50 9.20
N GLU A 85 9.77 -7.05 9.53
CA GLU A 85 10.35 -7.02 10.88
C GLU A 85 10.41 -5.60 11.49
N SER A 86 10.73 -4.61 10.65
CA SER A 86 10.79 -3.20 11.05
C SER A 86 9.45 -2.61 11.49
N ARG A 87 8.33 -3.21 11.06
CA ARG A 87 6.97 -2.74 11.32
C ARG A 87 6.18 -3.65 12.26
N PHE A 88 6.40 -4.95 12.17
CA PHE A 88 5.59 -5.97 12.85
C PHE A 88 5.61 -5.83 14.37
N THR A 89 4.45 -6.04 14.98
CA THR A 89 4.27 -6.27 16.42
C THR A 89 3.22 -7.35 16.62
N ASP A 90 3.44 -8.30 17.51
CA ASP A 90 2.51 -9.43 17.70
C ASP A 90 1.18 -8.95 18.30
N ALA A 91 0.05 -9.21 17.64
CA ALA A 91 -1.27 -8.87 18.18
C ALA A 91 -1.60 -9.64 19.47
N ASN A 92 -0.89 -10.73 19.75
CA ASN A 92 -1.04 -11.53 20.95
C ASN A 92 -0.18 -10.99 22.10
N GLY A 93 -0.66 -11.19 23.32
CA GLY A 93 -0.01 -10.69 24.54
C GLY A 93 -0.59 -9.37 25.03
N ASP A 94 -0.17 -8.97 26.22
CA ASP A 94 -0.61 -7.75 26.88
C ASP A 94 0.48 -6.66 26.83
N TYR A 95 0.23 -5.53 27.50
CA TYR A 95 1.16 -4.40 27.56
C TYR A 95 2.48 -4.70 28.30
N LYS A 96 2.62 -5.86 28.94
CA LYS A 96 3.84 -6.31 29.62
C LYS A 96 4.63 -7.32 28.80
N THR A 97 4.05 -7.81 27.71
CA THR A 97 4.67 -8.81 26.83
C THR A 97 5.51 -8.11 25.79
N GLU A 98 6.84 -8.09 25.96
CA GLU A 98 7.75 -7.47 24.99
C GLU A 98 7.52 -8.01 23.57
N GLY A 99 7.50 -7.11 22.59
CA GLY A 99 7.22 -7.45 21.19
C GLY A 99 5.74 -7.47 20.80
N SER A 100 4.81 -7.45 21.77
CA SER A 100 3.39 -7.35 21.47
C SER A 100 3.00 -5.94 21.01
N PHE A 101 1.90 -5.86 20.25
CA PHE A 101 1.29 -4.61 19.80
C PHE A 101 0.84 -3.77 21.00
N ALA A 102 0.21 -4.40 22.00
CA ALA A 102 -0.22 -3.73 23.23
C ALA A 102 0.97 -3.12 24.01
N HIS A 103 2.09 -3.84 24.09
CA HIS A 103 3.33 -3.35 24.72
C HIS A 103 3.92 -2.19 23.92
N SER A 104 3.96 -2.30 22.59
CA SER A 104 4.42 -1.21 21.71
C SER A 104 3.59 0.07 21.90
N LEU A 105 2.26 -0.03 21.94
CA LEU A 105 1.39 1.11 22.22
C LEU A 105 1.66 1.71 23.61
N TYR A 106 1.85 0.85 24.62
CA TYR A 106 2.06 1.27 26.00
C TYR A 106 3.40 1.97 26.23
N GLU A 107 4.52 1.29 25.97
CA GLU A 107 5.85 1.80 26.29
C GLU A 107 6.25 3.01 25.43
N ASN A 108 5.86 3.01 24.15
CA ASN A 108 6.23 4.09 23.23
C ASN A 108 5.35 5.33 23.36
N TYR A 109 4.08 5.19 23.74
CA TYR A 109 3.13 6.32 23.67
C TYR A 109 2.34 6.55 24.95
N ILE A 110 1.61 5.56 25.44
CA ILE A 110 0.69 5.75 26.58
C ILE A 110 1.44 6.22 27.82
N LYS A 111 2.52 5.52 28.17
CA LYS A 111 3.39 5.85 29.30
C LYS A 111 4.00 7.24 29.17
N LYS A 112 4.40 7.62 27.96
CA LYS A 112 4.99 8.94 27.66
C LYS A 112 3.97 10.08 27.76
N ALA A 113 2.75 9.83 27.30
CA ALA A 113 1.65 10.77 27.45
C ALA A 113 1.28 10.96 28.93
N ASP A 114 1.22 9.89 29.72
CA ASP A 114 0.96 9.95 31.17
C ASP A 114 2.06 10.74 31.91
N GLU A 115 3.34 10.44 31.62
CA GLU A 115 4.50 11.19 32.15
C GLU A 115 4.41 12.70 31.84
N ALA A 116 3.84 13.08 30.69
CA ALA A 116 3.62 14.47 30.28
C ALA A 116 2.31 15.09 30.80
N GLY A 117 1.41 14.30 31.42
CA GLY A 117 0.08 14.72 31.84
C GLY A 117 -0.93 14.91 30.70
N CYS A 118 -0.71 14.24 29.57
CA CYS A 118 -1.57 14.22 28.39
C CYS A 118 -2.55 13.05 28.45
N LYS A 119 -3.84 13.30 28.19
CA LYS A 119 -4.89 12.26 28.24
C LYS A 119 -4.93 11.46 26.94
N VAL A 120 -4.87 10.13 27.03
CA VAL A 120 -4.83 9.25 25.86
C VAL A 120 -6.24 8.79 25.46
N ILE A 121 -6.44 8.62 24.15
CA ILE A 121 -7.62 8.02 23.52
C ILE A 121 -7.10 7.03 22.48
N LEU A 122 -7.52 5.77 22.57
CA LEU A 122 -7.16 4.74 21.61
C LEU A 122 -8.24 4.63 20.52
N CYS A 123 -7.81 4.43 19.28
CA CYS A 123 -8.71 4.06 18.18
C CYS A 123 -8.29 2.69 17.65
N THR A 124 -9.24 1.77 17.49
CA THR A 124 -9.00 0.54 16.69
C THR A 124 -8.79 0.94 15.21
N PRO A 125 -8.13 0.11 14.37
CA PRO A 125 -7.99 0.42 12.96
C PRO A 125 -9.35 0.44 12.24
N ILE A 126 -9.57 1.36 11.29
CA ILE A 126 -10.75 1.31 10.41
C ILE A 126 -10.71 0.03 9.56
N VAL A 127 -11.86 -0.55 9.18
CA VAL A 127 -11.87 -1.73 8.30
C VAL A 127 -11.33 -1.43 6.90
N ARG A 128 -10.84 -2.47 6.23
CA ARG A 128 -10.61 -2.42 4.78
C ARG A 128 -11.92 -2.65 4.03
N ARG A 129 -12.09 -1.98 2.89
CA ARG A 129 -13.26 -2.16 2.03
C ARG A 129 -13.26 -3.56 1.42
N THR A 130 -14.39 -4.25 1.53
CA THR A 130 -14.71 -5.41 0.69
C THR A 130 -15.22 -4.97 -0.69
N PRO A 131 -14.63 -5.45 -1.80
CA PRO A 131 -15.16 -5.21 -3.14
C PRO A 131 -16.47 -5.94 -3.45
N THR A 132 -16.72 -7.07 -2.79
CA THR A 132 -17.85 -7.96 -3.05
C THR A 132 -19.00 -7.78 -2.06
N GLY A 133 -18.74 -7.14 -0.91
CA GLY A 133 -19.67 -7.10 0.23
C GLY A 133 -19.50 -8.28 1.18
N GLU A 134 -18.63 -9.23 0.85
CA GLU A 134 -18.28 -10.35 1.72
C GLU A 134 -17.08 -9.97 2.58
N TRP A 135 -17.18 -10.25 3.87
CA TRP A 135 -16.13 -10.00 4.84
C TRP A 135 -15.26 -11.23 5.05
N ASP A 136 -13.96 -11.00 5.15
CA ASP A 136 -13.02 -11.95 5.71
C ASP A 136 -12.30 -11.32 6.91
N ASP A 137 -11.67 -12.17 7.71
CA ASP A 137 -10.94 -11.80 8.92
C ASP A 137 -9.87 -10.71 8.65
N THR A 138 -9.18 -10.78 7.50
CA THR A 138 -8.09 -9.86 7.19
C THR A 138 -8.58 -8.44 6.90
N LEU A 139 -9.80 -8.30 6.36
CA LEU A 139 -10.46 -7.00 6.18
C LEU A 139 -10.84 -6.34 7.52
N LEU A 140 -10.92 -7.15 8.58
CA LEU A 140 -11.20 -6.73 9.96
C LEU A 140 -9.94 -6.65 10.83
N HIS A 141 -8.74 -6.79 10.24
CA HIS A 141 -7.46 -6.81 10.96
C HIS A 141 -7.32 -8.00 11.92
N ILE A 142 -7.90 -9.13 11.55
CA ILE A 142 -7.70 -10.44 12.16
C ILE A 142 -6.83 -11.25 11.19
N THR A 143 -5.56 -11.46 11.54
CA THR A 143 -4.59 -12.09 10.65
C THR A 143 -4.28 -13.53 11.02
N GLN A 144 -3.82 -14.30 10.04
CA GLN A 144 -3.31 -15.65 10.23
C GLN A 144 -1.79 -15.64 10.34
N ASP A 145 -1.21 -16.73 10.86
CA ASP A 145 0.24 -16.92 10.90
C ASP A 145 0.84 -16.90 9.48
N VAL A 146 1.96 -16.19 9.31
CA VAL A 146 2.72 -16.13 8.07
C VAL A 146 4.22 -16.26 8.39
N GLY A 147 4.79 -17.43 8.11
CA GLY A 147 6.18 -17.71 8.45
C GLY A 147 6.41 -17.61 9.98
N GLU A 148 7.28 -16.70 10.41
CA GLU A 148 7.55 -16.44 11.83
C GLU A 148 6.63 -15.37 12.44
N PHE A 149 5.85 -14.67 11.62
CA PHE A 149 4.94 -13.61 12.05
C PHE A 149 3.61 -14.22 12.49
N LYS A 150 3.31 -14.08 13.79
CA LYS A 150 2.07 -14.58 14.36
C LYS A 150 0.87 -13.75 13.93
N GLY A 151 -0.20 -14.45 13.58
CA GLY A 151 -1.50 -13.85 13.35
C GLY A 151 -2.17 -13.44 14.65
N GLY A 152 -3.19 -12.59 14.58
CA GLY A 152 -4.02 -12.25 15.73
C GLY A 152 -5.01 -11.13 15.43
N ASP A 153 -5.75 -10.73 16.47
CA ASP A 153 -6.81 -9.72 16.39
C ASP A 153 -6.30 -8.38 16.95
N TYR A 154 -5.89 -7.48 16.04
CA TYR A 154 -5.36 -6.16 16.40
C TYR A 154 -6.42 -5.25 17.05
N PRO A 155 -7.68 -5.17 16.55
CA PRO A 155 -8.74 -4.44 17.24
C PRO A 155 -8.96 -4.92 18.67
N GLU A 156 -8.98 -6.23 18.91
CA GLU A 156 -9.18 -6.80 20.23
C GLU A 156 -8.02 -6.50 21.18
N ALA A 157 -6.78 -6.48 20.70
CA ALA A 157 -5.63 -6.06 21.49
C ALA A 157 -5.80 -4.61 22.00
N VAL A 158 -6.31 -3.70 21.16
CA VAL A 158 -6.61 -2.31 21.56
C VAL A 158 -7.75 -2.24 22.57
N ARG A 159 -8.85 -2.98 22.35
CA ARG A 159 -9.99 -3.02 23.29
C ARG A 159 -9.55 -3.51 24.68
N LYS A 160 -8.80 -4.61 24.72
CA LYS A 160 -8.25 -5.18 25.96
C LYS A 160 -7.31 -4.22 26.66
N LEU A 161 -6.42 -3.56 25.91
CA LEU A 161 -5.50 -2.57 26.44
C LEU A 161 -6.24 -1.40 27.10
N GLY A 162 -7.22 -0.83 26.41
CA GLY A 162 -8.02 0.28 26.94
C GLY A 162 -8.80 -0.11 28.19
N SER A 163 -9.45 -1.28 28.19
CA SER A 163 -10.14 -1.82 29.37
C SER A 163 -9.18 -2.04 30.56
N THR A 164 -7.99 -2.59 30.29
CA THR A 164 -7.00 -2.89 31.34
C THR A 164 -6.40 -1.64 31.99
N LEU A 165 -6.22 -0.57 31.21
CA LEU A 165 -5.59 0.67 31.66
C LEU A 165 -6.59 1.79 31.95
N ASP A 166 -7.90 1.52 31.84
CA ASP A 166 -8.98 2.51 31.96
C ASP A 166 -8.79 3.71 30.99
N ILE A 167 -8.42 3.40 29.75
CA ILE A 167 -8.22 4.39 28.67
C ILE A 167 -9.43 4.32 27.72
N PRO A 168 -10.07 5.45 27.37
CA PRO A 168 -11.15 5.48 26.40
C PRO A 168 -10.74 4.87 25.06
N VAL A 169 -11.56 3.94 24.55
CA VAL A 169 -11.38 3.32 23.23
C VAL A 169 -12.52 3.70 22.31
N ILE A 170 -12.18 4.30 21.17
CA ILE A 170 -13.11 4.50 20.06
C ILE A 170 -12.98 3.31 19.11
N ASP A 171 -13.95 2.40 19.13
CA ASP A 171 -13.93 1.22 18.27
C ASP A 171 -14.32 1.55 16.82
N MET A 172 -13.34 2.05 16.07
CA MET A 172 -13.49 2.39 14.67
C MET A 172 -13.65 1.17 13.77
N THR A 173 -13.07 0.01 14.11
CA THR A 173 -13.32 -1.25 13.38
C THR A 173 -14.81 -1.57 13.39
N GLU A 174 -15.45 -1.60 14.56
CA GLU A 174 -16.89 -1.89 14.65
C GLU A 174 -17.75 -0.82 13.96
N LYS A 175 -17.44 0.47 14.18
CA LYS A 175 -18.22 1.58 13.61
C LYS A 175 -18.13 1.62 12.09
N THR A 176 -16.93 1.43 11.52
CA THR A 176 -16.75 1.43 10.07
C THR A 176 -17.30 0.16 9.42
N HIS A 177 -17.17 -1.01 10.06
CA HIS A 177 -17.82 -2.25 9.63
C HIS A 177 -19.34 -2.08 9.46
N LYS A 178 -20.03 -1.62 10.53
CA LYS A 178 -21.48 -1.38 10.50
C LYS A 178 -21.90 -0.35 9.45
N MET A 179 -21.07 0.66 9.22
CA MET A 179 -21.34 1.63 8.15
C MET A 179 -21.21 0.99 6.77
N TYR A 180 -20.19 0.16 6.55
CA TYR A 180 -19.94 -0.45 5.26
C TYR A 180 -21.05 -1.46 4.93
N ASP A 181 -21.51 -2.24 5.91
CA ASP A 181 -22.69 -3.10 5.79
C ASP A 181 -23.94 -2.32 5.38
N ARG A 182 -24.17 -1.15 6.00
CA ARG A 182 -25.32 -0.30 5.67
C ARG A 182 -25.26 0.25 4.24
N LEU A 183 -24.07 0.65 3.79
CA LEU A 183 -23.89 1.26 2.47
C LEU A 183 -23.88 0.23 1.33
N GLY A 184 -23.34 -0.95 1.59
CA GLY A 184 -23.07 -1.97 0.57
C GLY A 184 -21.87 -1.64 -0.33
N ALA A 185 -21.31 -2.68 -0.96
CA ALA A 185 -20.06 -2.60 -1.72
C ALA A 185 -20.06 -1.56 -2.86
N ASP A 186 -21.22 -1.30 -3.46
CA ASP A 186 -21.39 -0.34 -4.55
C ASP A 186 -21.31 1.12 -4.11
N ASN A 187 -21.64 1.43 -2.85
CA ASN A 187 -21.62 2.79 -2.34
C ASN A 187 -20.36 3.08 -1.52
N THR A 188 -19.77 2.07 -0.88
CA THR A 188 -18.53 2.26 -0.10
C THR A 188 -17.38 2.77 -0.96
N ILE A 189 -17.36 2.48 -2.28
CA ILE A 189 -16.34 3.03 -3.20
C ILE A 189 -16.20 4.54 -3.11
N TYR A 190 -17.28 5.26 -2.83
CA TYR A 190 -17.29 6.71 -2.85
C TYR A 190 -16.68 7.32 -1.60
N LEU A 191 -16.52 6.55 -0.51
CA LEU A 191 -15.76 6.97 0.67
C LEU A 191 -14.24 6.92 0.42
N HIS A 192 -13.81 6.20 -0.62
CA HIS A 192 -12.43 5.83 -0.86
C HIS A 192 -11.73 6.68 -1.92
N ALA A 193 -10.41 6.75 -1.81
CA ALA A 193 -9.56 7.41 -2.78
C ALA A 193 -9.52 6.65 -4.10
N TRP A 194 -9.48 7.38 -5.21
CA TRP A 194 -9.45 6.81 -6.57
C TRP A 194 -8.21 7.37 -7.27
N PRO A 195 -7.15 6.56 -7.45
CA PRO A 195 -5.96 6.92 -8.21
C PRO A 195 -6.28 7.52 -9.57
N SER A 196 -7.24 6.94 -10.30
CA SER A 196 -7.69 7.42 -11.60
C SER A 196 -9.18 7.76 -11.59
N ASN A 197 -9.67 8.37 -12.68
CA ASN A 197 -11.11 8.56 -12.88
C ASN A 197 -11.86 7.26 -13.25
N ASN A 198 -11.19 6.10 -13.17
CA ASN A 198 -11.79 4.79 -13.35
C ASN A 198 -12.16 4.17 -11.99
N ARG A 199 -13.41 3.72 -11.88
CA ARG A 199 -13.95 3.03 -10.69
C ARG A 199 -13.13 1.80 -10.28
N LEU A 200 -12.48 1.12 -11.22
CA LEU A 200 -11.62 -0.04 -10.94
C LEU A 200 -10.35 0.32 -10.16
N SER A 201 -9.94 1.60 -10.14
CA SER A 201 -8.75 2.04 -9.41
C SER A 201 -8.96 2.14 -7.90
N VAL A 202 -10.21 2.05 -7.41
CA VAL A 202 -10.58 2.36 -6.03
C VAL A 202 -9.65 1.73 -5.00
N ASP A 203 -9.05 2.58 -4.15
CA ASP A 203 -8.20 2.16 -3.05
C ASP A 203 -9.06 1.57 -1.93
N ASN A 204 -8.91 0.29 -1.63
CA ASN A 204 -9.73 -0.38 -0.61
C ASN A 204 -9.31 -0.08 0.84
N THR A 205 -8.28 0.74 1.06
CA THR A 205 -7.79 1.10 2.39
C THR A 205 -8.01 2.58 2.67
N HIS A 206 -7.55 3.44 1.77
CA HIS A 206 -7.46 4.86 2.05
C HIS A 206 -8.74 5.59 1.66
N THR A 207 -9.28 6.37 2.59
CA THR A 207 -10.44 7.23 2.35
C THR A 207 -10.09 8.46 1.53
N ASN A 208 -11.07 9.04 0.85
CA ASN A 208 -10.98 10.39 0.30
C ASN A 208 -11.47 11.44 1.30
N ILE A 209 -11.57 12.71 0.89
CA ILE A 209 -11.99 13.81 1.76
C ILE A 209 -13.36 13.59 2.43
N TRP A 210 -14.33 13.00 1.72
CA TRP A 210 -15.64 12.70 2.29
C TRP A 210 -15.53 11.55 3.28
N GLY A 211 -14.90 10.43 2.91
CA GLY A 211 -14.71 9.29 3.82
C GLY A 211 -13.93 9.66 5.09
N ALA A 212 -12.87 10.46 4.96
CA ALA A 212 -12.11 10.98 6.09
C ALA A 212 -12.98 11.84 7.03
N ARG A 213 -13.85 12.67 6.46
CA ARG A 213 -14.80 13.49 7.21
C ARG A 213 -15.86 12.65 7.92
N VAL A 214 -16.33 11.56 7.30
CA VAL A 214 -17.26 10.60 7.91
C VAL A 214 -16.59 9.87 9.08
N ASN A 215 -15.37 9.37 8.90
CA ASN A 215 -14.63 8.71 9.98
C ASN A 215 -14.33 9.69 11.13
N ALA A 216 -13.93 10.94 10.82
CA ALA A 216 -13.73 11.96 11.84
C ALA A 216 -15.02 12.29 12.60
N TYR A 217 -16.17 12.35 11.93
CA TYR A 217 -17.47 12.52 12.59
C TYR A 217 -17.75 11.38 13.58
N MET A 218 -17.49 10.12 13.20
CA MET A 218 -17.67 8.97 14.10
C MET A 218 -16.77 9.07 15.34
N VAL A 219 -15.49 9.41 15.15
CA VAL A 219 -14.53 9.57 16.24
C VAL A 219 -15.00 10.67 17.19
N MET A 220 -15.33 11.84 16.65
CA MET A 220 -15.69 13.01 17.46
C MET A 220 -17.05 12.84 18.13
N SER A 221 -18.01 12.16 17.50
CA SER A 221 -19.28 11.77 18.14
C SER A 221 -19.04 10.83 19.32
N ALA A 222 -18.19 9.82 19.16
CA ALA A 222 -17.88 8.89 20.22
C ALA A 222 -17.09 9.55 21.37
N ILE A 223 -16.18 10.50 21.06
CA ILE A 223 -15.52 11.33 22.07
C ILE A 223 -16.55 12.17 22.83
N LYS A 224 -17.53 12.76 22.15
CA LYS A 224 -18.61 13.50 22.82
C LYS A 224 -19.38 12.62 23.81
N GLU A 225 -19.71 11.39 23.41
CA GLU A 225 -20.43 10.40 24.22
C GLU A 225 -19.60 9.83 25.38
N SER A 226 -18.27 9.87 25.28
CA SER A 226 -17.36 9.29 26.29
C SER A 226 -17.06 10.24 27.47
N ASP A 227 -17.63 11.46 27.48
CA ASP A 227 -17.49 12.45 28.57
C ASP A 227 -16.04 12.68 29.06
N ILE A 228 -15.10 12.73 28.12
CA ILE A 228 -13.67 12.98 28.35
C ILE A 228 -13.48 14.45 28.77
N ALA A 229 -13.36 14.67 30.07
CA ALA A 229 -13.23 15.99 30.67
C ALA A 229 -12.14 16.84 30.01
N GLY A 230 -12.52 18.06 29.58
CA GLY A 230 -11.68 19.02 28.87
C GLY A 230 -11.65 18.85 27.34
N LEU A 231 -12.13 17.73 26.79
CA LEU A 231 -12.23 17.51 25.35
C LEU A 231 -13.68 17.45 24.88
N SER A 232 -14.52 16.62 25.49
CA SER A 232 -15.91 16.38 25.03
C SER A 232 -16.76 17.65 25.04
N GLU A 233 -16.50 18.57 25.97
CA GLU A 233 -17.15 19.88 26.04
C GLU A 233 -16.86 20.75 24.80
N ASN A 234 -15.69 20.56 24.18
CA ASN A 234 -15.21 21.34 23.05
C ASN A 234 -15.59 20.74 21.69
N VAL A 235 -16.23 19.57 21.68
CA VAL A 235 -16.75 18.96 20.46
C VAL A 235 -18.05 19.63 20.03
N VAL A 236 -18.05 20.12 18.79
CA VAL A 236 -19.10 20.92 18.14
C VAL A 236 -19.39 20.38 16.73
N ASN A 237 -20.39 20.97 16.04
CA ASN A 237 -20.73 20.66 14.64
C ASN A 237 -21.12 19.19 14.37
N LEU A 238 -21.69 18.50 15.35
CA LEU A 238 -22.17 17.11 15.22
C LEU A 238 -23.65 17.00 14.77
N SER A 239 -24.33 18.11 14.50
CA SER A 239 -25.75 18.09 14.09
C SER A 239 -25.96 17.59 12.66
N GLU A 240 -24.94 17.64 11.81
CA GLU A 240 -24.97 17.15 10.44
C GLU A 240 -24.05 15.93 10.30
N ASN A 241 -24.63 14.75 10.12
CA ASN A 241 -23.86 13.55 9.80
C ASN A 241 -23.38 13.63 8.34
N PRO A 242 -22.07 13.77 8.07
CA PRO A 242 -21.54 13.92 6.71
C PRO A 242 -21.85 12.73 5.80
N LEU A 243 -22.18 11.55 6.34
CA LEU A 243 -22.59 10.39 5.57
C LEU A 243 -23.86 10.66 4.74
N GLU A 244 -24.72 11.57 5.20
CA GLU A 244 -25.97 11.97 4.53
C GLU A 244 -25.76 13.04 3.44
N TYR A 245 -24.56 13.63 3.37
CA TYR A 245 -24.24 14.78 2.50
C TYR A 245 -23.03 14.50 1.60
N LYS A 246 -23.02 13.36 0.91
CA LYS A 246 -21.93 12.96 0.00
C LYS A 246 -21.60 14.06 -1.01
N GLU A 247 -22.60 14.62 -1.68
CA GLU A 247 -22.46 15.61 -2.75
C GLU A 247 -21.88 16.94 -2.26
N LYS A 248 -22.00 17.24 -0.95
CA LYS A 248 -21.43 18.44 -0.31
C LYS A 248 -19.92 18.32 -0.12
N TYR A 249 -19.41 17.10 0.08
CA TYR A 249 -18.05 16.88 0.57
C TYR A 249 -17.17 16.05 -0.37
N LEU A 250 -17.74 15.20 -1.21
CA LEU A 250 -17.00 14.42 -2.19
C LEU A 250 -16.60 15.33 -3.35
N VAL A 251 -15.32 15.69 -3.39
CA VAL A 251 -14.76 16.60 -4.40
C VAL A 251 -13.63 15.89 -5.12
N SER A 252 -13.67 15.90 -6.45
CA SER A 252 -12.58 15.42 -7.29
C SER A 252 -11.46 16.45 -7.37
N ASN A 253 -10.25 15.97 -7.61
CA ASN A 253 -9.11 16.82 -7.84
C ASN A 253 -9.26 17.56 -9.19
N ALA A 254 -9.43 18.88 -9.13
CA ALA A 254 -9.58 19.73 -10.32
C ALA A 254 -8.33 19.73 -11.22
N ASP A 255 -7.16 19.42 -10.66
CA ASP A 255 -5.89 19.35 -11.39
C ASP A 255 -5.59 17.95 -11.95
N TYR A 256 -6.46 16.96 -11.71
CA TYR A 256 -6.28 15.61 -12.23
C TYR A 256 -6.33 15.62 -13.76
N LYS A 257 -5.32 14.99 -14.36
CA LYS A 257 -5.25 14.77 -15.81
C LYS A 257 -5.12 13.26 -16.04
N PRO A 258 -6.09 12.62 -16.70
CA PRO A 258 -6.01 11.20 -16.96
C PRO A 258 -4.82 10.91 -17.87
N VAL A 259 -4.15 9.81 -17.59
CA VAL A 259 -3.13 9.29 -18.50
C VAL A 259 -3.80 8.74 -19.74
N ILE A 260 -3.29 9.20 -20.89
CA ILE A 260 -3.71 8.73 -22.20
C ILE A 260 -2.56 7.92 -22.77
N PHE A 261 -2.83 6.65 -23.05
CA PHE A 261 -1.90 5.76 -23.72
C PHE A 261 -1.64 6.22 -25.17
N SER A 262 -0.41 6.01 -25.62
CA SER A 262 0.03 6.27 -27.00
C SER A 262 0.97 5.16 -27.44
N ASP A 263 0.66 4.53 -28.57
CA ASP A 263 1.50 3.50 -29.21
C ASP A 263 2.82 4.08 -29.78
N LYS A 264 2.93 5.41 -29.84
CA LYS A 264 4.16 6.13 -30.16
C LYS A 264 4.99 6.32 -28.90
N LEU A 265 5.87 5.36 -28.64
CA LEU A 265 6.83 5.44 -27.55
C LEU A 265 8.10 6.15 -28.03
N GLU A 266 8.48 7.21 -27.32
CA GLU A 266 9.76 7.90 -27.51
C GLU A 266 10.91 7.07 -26.90
N GLU A 267 12.16 7.42 -27.21
CA GLU A 267 13.30 6.85 -26.49
C GLU A 267 13.39 7.42 -25.07
N SER A 268 13.88 6.62 -24.12
CA SER A 268 14.13 7.13 -22.78
C SER A 268 15.16 8.25 -22.81
N ARG A 269 14.91 9.28 -22.01
CA ARG A 269 15.83 10.41 -21.82
C ARG A 269 16.91 10.10 -20.79
N LEU A 270 16.74 9.00 -20.05
CA LEU A 270 17.56 8.66 -18.89
C LEU A 270 18.31 7.35 -19.09
N PHE A 271 17.68 6.34 -19.70
CA PHE A 271 18.21 4.98 -19.75
C PHE A 271 18.57 4.59 -21.17
N GLU A 272 19.73 3.97 -21.32
CA GLU A 272 20.20 3.46 -22.61
C GLU A 272 19.56 2.11 -22.92
N ASP A 273 19.39 1.83 -24.21
CA ASP A 273 18.92 0.54 -24.70
C ASP A 273 19.93 -0.58 -24.42
N TYR A 274 19.41 -1.78 -24.19
CA TYR A 274 20.19 -3.00 -24.06
C TYR A 274 19.90 -3.90 -25.26
N GLY A 275 20.75 -3.82 -26.29
CA GLY A 275 20.53 -4.55 -27.54
C GLY A 275 19.20 -4.16 -28.21
N GLU A 276 18.25 -5.10 -28.28
CA GLU A 276 16.90 -4.85 -28.83
C GLU A 276 15.87 -4.43 -27.77
N TYR A 277 16.28 -4.31 -26.50
CA TYR A 277 15.41 -3.93 -25.38
C TYR A 277 15.54 -2.45 -25.06
N LYS A 278 14.41 -1.76 -24.99
CA LYS A 278 14.35 -0.34 -24.63
C LYS A 278 14.17 -0.16 -23.13
N GLY A 279 14.96 0.72 -22.52
CA GLY A 279 14.90 1.02 -21.10
C GLY A 279 13.81 2.05 -20.76
N THR A 280 13.11 1.88 -19.65
CA THR A 280 12.16 2.88 -19.13
C THR A 280 11.85 2.67 -17.64
N VAL A 281 11.31 3.71 -17.01
CA VAL A 281 10.70 3.66 -15.69
C VAL A 281 9.35 4.37 -15.75
N PHE A 282 8.30 3.75 -15.20
CA PHE A 282 6.98 4.37 -15.18
C PHE A 282 6.04 3.81 -14.10
N GLY A 283 4.87 4.45 -13.93
CA GLY A 283 3.84 4.06 -12.96
C GLY A 283 3.90 4.84 -11.64
N ASP A 284 3.47 4.23 -10.54
CA ASP A 284 3.59 4.80 -9.19
C ASP A 284 5.03 4.71 -8.66
N VAL A 285 5.84 5.63 -9.15
CA VAL A 285 7.24 5.81 -8.78
C VAL A 285 7.43 7.01 -7.86
N LEU A 286 6.41 7.40 -7.09
CA LEU A 286 6.39 8.50 -6.11
C LEU A 286 6.58 9.92 -6.67
N ASN A 287 7.63 10.16 -7.46
CA ASN A 287 7.95 11.43 -8.10
C ASN A 287 8.67 11.22 -9.44
N ASP A 288 9.15 12.32 -10.04
CA ASP A 288 9.78 12.29 -11.35
C ASP A 288 10.95 11.31 -11.43
N VAL A 289 11.04 10.59 -12.55
CA VAL A 289 12.03 9.55 -12.77
C VAL A 289 13.45 10.14 -12.73
N SER A 290 14.35 9.50 -11.99
CA SER A 290 15.74 9.93 -11.86
C SER A 290 16.71 8.74 -11.73
N LYS A 291 17.97 8.96 -12.12
CA LYS A 291 19.06 7.98 -11.95
C LYS A 291 19.49 7.76 -10.50
N GLU A 292 19.05 8.62 -9.58
CA GLU A 292 19.29 8.43 -8.15
C GLU A 292 18.52 7.21 -7.63
N ASN A 293 17.28 7.05 -8.09
CA ASN A 293 16.36 6.03 -7.60
C ASN A 293 16.32 4.78 -8.49
N PHE A 294 16.76 4.89 -9.74
CA PHE A 294 16.67 3.83 -10.74
C PHE A 294 17.97 3.65 -11.51
N THR A 295 18.36 2.39 -11.71
CA THR A 295 19.45 1.98 -12.61
C THR A 295 18.88 1.01 -13.64
N LEU A 296 19.14 1.29 -14.92
CA LEU A 296 18.97 0.38 -16.05
C LEU A 296 20.23 0.55 -16.89
N GLU A 297 21.09 -0.46 -16.90
CA GLU A 297 22.37 -0.43 -17.63
C GLU A 297 22.89 -1.85 -17.94
N ALA A 298 23.97 -1.94 -18.71
CA ALA A 298 24.78 -3.14 -18.77
C ALA A 298 25.83 -3.12 -17.66
N ASP A 299 25.97 -4.22 -16.92
CA ASP A 299 27.03 -4.37 -15.94
C ASP A 299 28.41 -4.56 -16.60
N LYS A 300 29.46 -4.65 -15.77
CA LYS A 300 30.85 -4.82 -16.23
C LYS A 300 31.10 -6.09 -17.06
N ASP A 301 30.24 -7.10 -16.91
CA ASP A 301 30.34 -8.39 -17.61
C ASP A 301 29.39 -8.42 -18.83
N GLY A 302 28.73 -7.29 -19.11
CA GLY A 302 27.80 -7.10 -20.21
C GLY A 302 26.40 -7.65 -19.95
N ASN A 303 26.06 -8.03 -18.71
CA ASN A 303 24.73 -8.50 -18.35
C ASN A 303 23.78 -7.33 -18.06
N MET A 304 22.48 -7.55 -18.16
CA MET A 304 21.50 -6.49 -17.90
C MET A 304 21.32 -6.26 -16.40
N HIS A 305 21.55 -5.05 -15.93
CA HIS A 305 21.39 -4.66 -14.53
C HIS A 305 20.18 -3.73 -14.36
N ILE A 306 19.30 -4.08 -13.41
CA ILE A 306 18.19 -3.22 -13.00
C ILE A 306 18.20 -3.06 -11.48
N ALA A 307 18.18 -1.81 -11.01
CA ALA A 307 18.06 -1.53 -9.58
C ALA A 307 17.05 -0.42 -9.29
N VAL A 308 16.28 -0.61 -8.22
CA VAL A 308 15.29 0.33 -7.70
C VAL A 308 15.59 0.62 -6.24
N ARG A 309 15.58 1.89 -5.82
CA ARG A 309 16.04 2.33 -4.49
C ARG A 309 15.03 3.26 -3.81
N ASN A 310 15.30 3.61 -2.55
CA ASN A 310 14.60 4.67 -1.81
C ASN A 310 13.07 4.53 -1.73
N ASN A 311 12.56 3.30 -1.70
CA ASN A 311 11.13 2.96 -1.72
C ASN A 311 10.38 3.32 -3.01
N PHE A 312 11.08 3.62 -4.09
CA PHE A 312 10.46 3.91 -5.38
C PHE A 312 9.88 2.66 -6.02
N GLY A 313 8.77 2.83 -6.75
CA GLY A 313 8.04 1.72 -7.33
C GLY A 313 7.30 0.88 -6.29
N LYS A 314 6.47 -0.04 -6.76
CA LYS A 314 5.76 -1.07 -5.98
C LYS A 314 4.94 -1.91 -6.94
N ILE A 315 4.67 -3.16 -6.55
CA ILE A 315 3.54 -3.92 -7.07
C ILE A 315 2.49 -3.99 -5.96
N SER A 316 1.32 -3.41 -6.19
CA SER A 316 0.22 -3.35 -5.22
C SER A 316 -1.12 -3.60 -5.91
N VAL A 317 -2.19 -3.84 -5.14
CA VAL A 317 -3.53 -4.13 -5.71
C VAL A 317 -4.00 -3.05 -6.69
N VAL A 318 -3.75 -1.77 -6.41
CA VAL A 318 -4.33 -0.66 -7.18
C VAL A 318 -3.35 0.10 -8.06
N THR A 319 -2.04 -0.09 -7.86
CA THR A 319 -0.99 0.64 -8.59
C THR A 319 0.24 -0.25 -8.81
N ASP A 320 0.95 -0.01 -9.91
CA ASP A 320 2.28 -0.53 -10.17
C ASP A 320 3.25 0.60 -10.52
N GLY A 321 4.50 0.48 -10.08
CA GLY A 321 5.59 1.40 -10.43
C GLY A 321 6.86 0.61 -10.66
N ILE A 322 7.38 0.66 -11.88
CA ILE A 322 8.29 -0.36 -12.42
C ILE A 322 9.44 0.30 -13.20
N ALA A 323 10.64 -0.27 -13.04
CA ALA A 323 11.77 -0.11 -13.96
C ALA A 323 11.80 -1.32 -14.91
N MET A 324 11.83 -1.10 -16.23
CA MET A 324 11.69 -2.17 -17.22
C MET A 324 12.58 -1.96 -18.44
N TYR A 325 13.21 -3.06 -18.88
CA TYR A 325 13.68 -3.22 -20.25
C TYR A 325 12.64 -3.99 -21.05
N TYR A 326 12.16 -3.45 -22.17
CA TYR A 326 11.05 -4.04 -22.93
C TYR A 326 11.33 -4.18 -24.43
N ARG A 327 10.68 -5.16 -25.05
CA ARG A 327 10.46 -5.29 -26.49
C ARG A 327 8.98 -5.16 -26.80
N GLN A 328 8.66 -4.47 -27.89
CA GLN A 328 7.31 -4.41 -28.43
C GLN A 328 7.08 -5.62 -29.35
N VAL A 329 5.96 -6.33 -29.15
CA VAL A 329 5.61 -7.56 -29.87
C VAL A 329 4.19 -7.43 -30.40
N ASP A 330 3.96 -7.75 -31.66
CA ASP A 330 2.61 -7.79 -32.25
C ASP A 330 1.78 -8.88 -31.55
N VAL A 331 0.55 -8.55 -31.14
CA VAL A 331 -0.36 -9.44 -30.41
C VAL A 331 -0.70 -10.73 -31.15
N ASN A 332 -0.45 -10.81 -32.47
CA ASN A 332 -0.68 -11.99 -33.29
C ASN A 332 0.53 -12.93 -33.37
N LYS A 333 1.66 -12.57 -32.75
CA LYS A 333 2.85 -13.40 -32.71
C LYS A 333 3.01 -14.04 -31.34
N ASN A 334 3.26 -15.34 -31.34
CA ASN A 334 3.61 -16.02 -30.10
C ASN A 334 5.08 -15.78 -29.78
N PHE A 335 5.42 -15.65 -28.51
CA PHE A 335 6.80 -15.52 -28.09
C PHE A 335 7.12 -16.46 -26.94
N THR A 336 8.42 -16.71 -26.74
CA THR A 336 8.95 -17.24 -25.49
C THR A 336 10.18 -16.43 -25.08
N LEU A 337 10.15 -15.88 -23.87
CA LEU A 337 11.27 -15.21 -23.22
C LEU A 337 11.78 -16.09 -22.07
N ARG A 338 13.07 -16.39 -22.10
CA ARG A 338 13.81 -17.09 -21.05
C ARG A 338 14.95 -16.21 -20.57
N ALA A 339 15.20 -16.21 -19.27
CA ALA A 339 16.37 -15.54 -18.70
C ALA A 339 16.73 -16.19 -17.36
N LYS A 340 17.95 -15.92 -16.89
CA LYS A 340 18.29 -16.09 -15.48
C LYS A 340 18.30 -14.73 -14.80
N VAL A 341 17.95 -14.70 -13.53
CA VAL A 341 18.05 -13.51 -12.69
C VAL A 341 18.83 -13.80 -11.43
N ARG A 342 19.86 -13.00 -11.17
CA ARG A 342 20.61 -12.99 -9.92
C ARG A 342 20.11 -11.84 -9.04
N VAL A 343 19.82 -12.14 -7.78
CA VAL A 343 19.47 -11.13 -6.77
C VAL A 343 20.75 -10.57 -6.17
N ASN A 344 21.10 -9.33 -6.47
CA ASN A 344 22.28 -8.68 -5.88
C ASN A 344 21.97 -8.14 -4.50
N LYS A 345 20.79 -7.53 -4.35
CA LYS A 345 20.28 -6.99 -3.08
C LYS A 345 18.76 -6.99 -3.06
N ILE A 346 18.16 -7.29 -1.91
CA ILE A 346 16.70 -7.23 -1.76
C ILE A 346 16.29 -6.69 -0.39
N PHE A 347 15.35 -5.77 -0.38
CA PHE A 347 14.64 -5.39 0.84
C PHE A 347 13.39 -6.25 0.99
N LEU A 348 13.22 -6.91 2.14
CA LEU A 348 12.05 -7.74 2.40
C LEU A 348 10.81 -6.87 2.63
N ASN A 349 9.98 -6.76 1.59
CA ASN A 349 8.67 -6.10 1.64
C ASN A 349 7.73 -6.76 0.62
N ASP A 350 6.46 -6.94 0.96
CA ASP A 350 5.52 -7.72 0.14
C ASP A 350 5.17 -7.11 -1.22
N GLN A 351 5.62 -5.88 -1.49
CA GLN A 351 5.43 -5.17 -2.76
C GLN A 351 6.68 -5.16 -3.66
N VAL A 352 7.75 -5.83 -3.22
CA VAL A 352 8.98 -6.01 -4.00
C VAL A 352 8.80 -7.12 -5.01
N SER A 353 9.22 -6.85 -6.25
CA SER A 353 9.15 -7.83 -7.33
C SER A 353 10.17 -7.53 -8.42
N PHE A 354 10.59 -8.57 -9.12
CA PHE A 354 11.52 -8.52 -10.24
C PHE A 354 11.38 -9.78 -11.09
N GLY A 355 11.66 -9.72 -12.38
CA GLY A 355 11.61 -10.92 -13.23
C GLY A 355 11.23 -10.59 -14.65
N LEU A 356 10.45 -11.48 -15.27
CA LEU A 356 9.92 -11.26 -16.61
C LEU A 356 8.48 -10.76 -16.52
N MET A 357 8.11 -9.81 -17.37
CA MET A 357 6.76 -9.28 -17.47
C MET A 357 6.36 -9.10 -18.94
N VAL A 358 5.10 -9.41 -19.23
CA VAL A 358 4.39 -8.98 -20.44
C VAL A 358 3.20 -8.15 -20.02
N ARG A 359 3.00 -7.00 -20.66
CA ARG A 359 1.92 -6.05 -20.34
C ARG A 359 1.32 -5.41 -21.59
N ASP A 360 0.10 -4.90 -21.49
CA ASP A 360 -0.63 -4.27 -22.60
C ASP A 360 -0.45 -2.75 -22.73
N ASP A 361 0.45 -2.17 -21.92
CA ASP A 361 0.82 -0.76 -21.97
C ASP A 361 2.30 -0.56 -21.62
N CYS A 362 2.87 0.57 -22.05
CA CYS A 362 4.20 0.99 -21.65
C CYS A 362 4.29 2.51 -21.77
N TYR A 363 5.09 3.12 -20.89
CA TYR A 363 5.28 4.56 -20.86
C TYR A 363 6.76 4.88 -20.63
N ILE A 364 7.19 6.07 -21.05
CA ILE A 364 8.60 6.44 -21.11
C ILE A 364 8.93 7.53 -20.09
N ASP A 365 9.66 7.15 -19.04
CA ASP A 365 10.14 8.01 -17.95
C ASP A 365 9.03 8.84 -17.28
N LYS A 366 7.94 8.20 -16.82
CA LYS A 366 6.76 8.91 -16.28
C LYS A 366 6.33 8.46 -14.89
N CYS A 367 6.18 9.42 -13.98
CA CYS A 367 5.45 9.21 -12.73
C CYS A 367 3.94 9.35 -12.96
N MET A 368 3.21 8.24 -12.90
CA MET A 368 1.79 8.13 -13.21
C MET A 368 1.13 7.02 -12.37
N PRO A 369 0.67 7.33 -11.14
CA PRO A 369 0.09 6.33 -10.26
C PRO A 369 -1.34 5.90 -10.67
N ASP A 370 -1.88 6.45 -11.76
CA ASP A 370 -3.25 6.22 -12.23
C ASP A 370 -3.36 5.18 -13.36
N ILE A 371 -2.22 4.61 -13.82
CA ILE A 371 -2.20 3.54 -14.82
C ILE A 371 -2.75 2.23 -14.26
N LEU A 372 -3.44 1.47 -15.11
CA LEU A 372 -4.06 0.18 -14.79
C LEU A 372 -3.85 -0.83 -15.93
N GLY A 373 -2.61 -0.92 -16.43
CA GLY A 373 -2.25 -1.91 -17.44
C GLY A 373 -2.45 -3.32 -16.93
N ASP A 374 -2.93 -4.19 -17.81
CA ASP A 374 -2.99 -5.62 -17.53
C ASP A 374 -1.62 -6.24 -17.82
N TYR A 375 -1.25 -7.26 -17.06
CA TYR A 375 0.03 -7.92 -17.21
C TYR A 375 0.05 -9.35 -16.68
N VAL A 376 1.05 -10.12 -17.15
CA VAL A 376 1.45 -11.41 -16.58
C VAL A 376 2.94 -11.38 -16.27
N ALA A 377 3.33 -11.87 -15.10
CA ALA A 377 4.69 -11.84 -14.62
C ALA A 377 5.18 -13.21 -14.14
N ALA A 378 6.37 -13.59 -14.60
CA ALA A 378 7.18 -14.66 -14.02
C ALA A 378 8.18 -14.02 -13.04
N ALA A 379 7.71 -13.76 -11.83
CA ALA A 379 8.38 -12.91 -10.85
C ALA A 379 7.87 -13.20 -9.44
N PRO A 380 8.72 -13.08 -8.40
CA PRO A 380 8.30 -13.30 -7.04
C PRO A 380 7.49 -12.10 -6.53
N LEU A 381 6.55 -12.34 -5.63
CA LEU A 381 5.82 -11.31 -4.90
C LEU A 381 5.47 -11.82 -3.50
N CYS A 382 5.22 -10.91 -2.55
CA CYS A 382 5.07 -11.27 -1.14
C CYS A 382 6.33 -11.94 -0.55
N VAL A 383 7.51 -11.38 -0.86
CA VAL A 383 8.82 -11.99 -0.53
C VAL A 383 9.11 -12.11 0.97
N THR A 384 8.36 -11.41 1.83
CA THR A 384 8.52 -11.56 3.29
C THR A 384 8.00 -12.91 3.80
N ARG A 385 7.21 -13.62 2.98
CA ARG A 385 6.56 -14.88 3.34
C ARG A 385 7.47 -16.11 3.17
N LYS A 386 8.76 -15.89 2.90
CA LYS A 386 9.79 -16.93 2.75
C LYS A 386 9.36 -18.00 1.73
N GLU A 387 9.24 -19.26 2.12
CA GLU A 387 8.85 -20.37 1.23
C GLU A 387 7.43 -20.22 0.65
N ASN A 388 6.58 -19.39 1.29
CA ASN A 388 5.24 -19.06 0.80
C ASN A 388 5.22 -17.84 -0.13
N THR A 389 6.38 -17.35 -0.58
CA THR A 389 6.49 -16.30 -1.62
C THR A 389 5.79 -16.77 -2.89
N VAL A 390 4.97 -15.91 -3.49
CA VAL A 390 4.29 -16.17 -4.78
C VAL A 390 5.31 -16.16 -5.90
N GLY A 391 5.27 -17.12 -6.83
CA GLY A 391 6.26 -17.21 -7.93
C GLY A 391 5.84 -16.57 -9.25
N THR A 392 4.54 -16.43 -9.47
CA THR A 392 3.98 -15.87 -10.68
C THR A 392 2.72 -15.10 -10.31
N TYR A 393 2.40 -14.05 -11.05
CA TYR A 393 1.17 -13.30 -10.81
C TYR A 393 0.75 -12.55 -12.06
N ALA A 394 -0.49 -12.09 -12.07
CA ALA A 394 -1.06 -11.30 -13.16
C ALA A 394 -1.91 -10.16 -12.61
N ARG A 395 -2.10 -9.12 -13.41
CA ARG A 395 -3.17 -8.14 -13.24
C ARG A 395 -4.12 -8.24 -14.42
N LYS A 396 -5.40 -8.36 -14.12
CA LYS A 396 -6.47 -8.37 -15.10
C LYS A 396 -7.61 -7.46 -14.64
N SER A 397 -7.88 -6.41 -15.39
CA SER A 397 -8.92 -5.42 -15.11
C SER A 397 -8.85 -4.90 -13.67
N GLY A 398 -7.63 -4.58 -13.23
CA GLY A 398 -7.34 -4.04 -11.89
C GLY A 398 -7.32 -5.06 -10.75
N VAL A 399 -7.48 -6.35 -11.03
CA VAL A 399 -7.42 -7.43 -10.03
C VAL A 399 -6.08 -8.16 -10.12
N LEU A 400 -5.36 -8.24 -8.99
CA LEU A 400 -4.18 -9.09 -8.87
C LEU A 400 -4.58 -10.55 -8.66
N VAL A 401 -4.04 -11.42 -9.51
CA VAL A 401 -4.21 -12.88 -9.44
C VAL A 401 -2.86 -13.49 -9.12
N TYR A 402 -2.77 -14.20 -7.99
CA TYR A 402 -1.54 -14.85 -7.55
C TYR A 402 -1.47 -16.29 -8.06
N GLY A 403 -0.29 -16.69 -8.54
CA GLY A 403 0.08 -18.08 -8.75
C GLY A 403 0.40 -18.80 -7.44
N PRO A 404 0.85 -20.07 -7.51
CA PRO A 404 1.22 -20.85 -6.34
C PRO A 404 2.45 -20.27 -5.62
N ALA A 405 2.60 -20.66 -4.35
CA ALA A 405 3.83 -20.46 -3.61
C ALA A 405 5.01 -21.16 -4.31
N THR A 406 6.17 -20.52 -4.29
CA THR A 406 7.40 -21.03 -4.90
C THR A 406 8.01 -22.22 -4.13
N GLY A 407 7.69 -22.35 -2.83
CA GLY A 407 8.34 -23.31 -1.94
C GLY A 407 9.77 -22.94 -1.55
N ILE A 408 10.26 -21.76 -1.95
CA ILE A 408 11.61 -21.27 -1.65
C ILE A 408 11.57 -19.81 -1.18
N ALA A 409 12.52 -19.43 -0.34
CA ALA A 409 12.75 -18.03 -0.01
C ALA A 409 13.60 -17.35 -1.11
N ILE A 410 13.37 -16.05 -1.31
CA ILE A 410 14.20 -15.23 -2.18
C ILE A 410 15.40 -14.73 -1.39
N GLU A 411 16.61 -15.02 -1.85
CA GLU A 411 17.85 -14.74 -1.13
C GLU A 411 18.84 -13.95 -1.99
N GLU A 412 19.58 -13.06 -1.35
CA GLU A 412 20.70 -12.35 -1.99
C GLU A 412 21.79 -13.33 -2.44
N GLY A 413 22.38 -13.05 -3.60
CA GLY A 413 23.41 -13.84 -4.24
C GLY A 413 22.91 -15.05 -5.01
N LYS A 414 21.64 -15.46 -4.86
CA LYS A 414 21.05 -16.58 -5.60
C LYS A 414 20.64 -16.20 -7.02
N GLU A 415 20.57 -17.22 -7.86
CA GLU A 415 20.14 -17.13 -9.25
C GLU A 415 18.89 -18.00 -9.47
N TYR A 416 17.95 -17.50 -10.28
CA TYR A 416 16.68 -18.15 -10.58
C TYR A 416 16.42 -18.17 -12.08
N ASN A 417 15.95 -19.30 -12.61
CA ASN A 417 15.54 -19.43 -14.01
C ASN A 417 14.11 -18.90 -14.20
N LEU A 418 13.88 -18.15 -15.27
CA LEU A 418 12.59 -17.54 -15.58
C LEU A 418 12.14 -17.93 -16.98
N ILE A 419 10.84 -18.21 -17.13
CA ILE A 419 10.21 -18.42 -18.44
C ILE A 419 8.89 -17.66 -18.49
N LEU A 420 8.68 -16.93 -19.57
CA LEU A 420 7.42 -16.29 -19.91
C LEU A 420 7.12 -16.57 -21.39
N ALA A 421 6.00 -17.22 -21.67
CA ALA A 421 5.59 -17.57 -23.03
C ALA A 421 4.15 -17.14 -23.28
N SER A 422 3.85 -16.78 -24.51
CA SER A 422 2.47 -16.53 -24.95
C SER A 422 1.91 -17.72 -25.74
N SER A 423 0.60 -17.83 -25.71
CA SER A 423 -0.18 -18.75 -26.53
C SER A 423 -1.31 -17.98 -27.22
N GLN A 424 -2.14 -18.70 -27.98
CA GLN A 424 -3.32 -18.09 -28.61
C GLN A 424 -4.33 -17.54 -27.59
N ASP A 425 -4.39 -18.14 -26.40
CA ASP A 425 -5.46 -17.92 -25.41
C ASP A 425 -4.97 -17.20 -24.15
N GLY A 426 -3.66 -16.98 -24.00
CA GLY A 426 -3.10 -16.30 -22.84
C GLY A 426 -1.60 -16.50 -22.70
N TYR A 427 -1.15 -16.74 -21.47
CA TYR A 427 0.27 -16.77 -21.14
C TYR A 427 0.62 -17.91 -20.19
N MET A 428 1.87 -18.37 -20.27
CA MET A 428 2.50 -19.26 -19.32
C MET A 428 3.64 -18.51 -18.64
N ALA A 429 3.68 -18.57 -17.31
CA ALA A 429 4.77 -18.03 -16.51
C ALA A 429 5.37 -19.14 -15.64
N LYS A 430 6.70 -19.10 -15.47
CA LYS A 430 7.44 -19.96 -14.56
C LYS A 430 8.57 -19.19 -13.91
N PHE A 431 8.66 -19.34 -12.58
CA PHE A 431 9.72 -18.75 -11.77
C PHE A 431 10.49 -19.85 -11.03
N ALA A 432 11.81 -19.77 -11.08
CA ALA A 432 12.73 -20.74 -10.50
C ALA A 432 12.39 -22.18 -10.94
N ASP A 433 12.53 -23.13 -10.02
CA ASP A 433 12.19 -24.55 -10.22
C ASP A 433 10.70 -24.85 -9.96
N GLY A 434 9.86 -23.80 -9.87
CA GLY A 434 8.42 -23.92 -9.69
C GLY A 434 7.68 -24.50 -10.91
N PRO A 435 6.37 -24.75 -10.78
CA PRO A 435 5.56 -25.25 -11.89
C PRO A 435 5.41 -24.20 -12.99
N GLU A 436 5.11 -24.67 -14.20
CA GLU A 436 4.56 -23.80 -15.25
C GLU A 436 3.11 -23.46 -14.90
N VAL A 437 2.79 -22.17 -14.91
CA VAL A 437 1.49 -21.66 -14.48
C VAL A 437 0.80 -20.99 -15.66
N THR A 438 -0.37 -21.50 -16.01
CA THR A 438 -1.28 -20.92 -17.03
C THR A 438 -2.62 -20.51 -16.42
N GLY A 439 -3.10 -21.25 -15.41
CA GLY A 439 -4.40 -21.01 -14.78
C GLY A 439 -4.50 -19.62 -14.18
N GLY A 440 -5.47 -18.84 -14.66
CA GLY A 440 -5.66 -17.44 -14.26
C GLY A 440 -4.93 -16.44 -15.16
N TYR A 441 -4.13 -16.92 -16.12
CA TYR A 441 -3.42 -16.13 -17.14
C TYR A 441 -4.01 -16.33 -18.55
N ASP A 442 -5.19 -16.96 -18.62
CA ASP A 442 -5.96 -17.24 -19.83
C ASP A 442 -6.73 -15.98 -20.27
N PHE A 443 -6.00 -14.94 -20.68
CA PHE A 443 -6.57 -13.71 -21.20
C PHE A 443 -5.60 -12.98 -22.14
N LYS A 444 -6.16 -12.15 -23.01
CA LYS A 444 -5.37 -11.31 -23.92
C LYS A 444 -5.00 -9.98 -23.27
N LEU A 445 -3.76 -9.57 -23.47
CA LEU A 445 -3.24 -8.26 -23.10
C LEU A 445 -3.47 -7.28 -24.26
N THR A 446 -4.69 -6.76 -24.36
CA THR A 446 -5.15 -5.91 -25.48
C THR A 446 -6.11 -4.81 -25.04
N ALA A 447 -6.26 -4.57 -23.73
CA ALA A 447 -7.24 -3.63 -23.22
C ALA A 447 -6.79 -2.18 -23.43
N ILE A 448 -5.49 -1.91 -23.32
CA ILE A 448 -4.89 -0.58 -23.52
C ILE A 448 -4.27 -0.45 -24.91
N ASP A 449 -3.26 -1.26 -25.25
CA ASP A 449 -2.73 -1.36 -26.62
C ASP A 449 -3.29 -2.61 -27.32
N PRO A 450 -4.22 -2.47 -28.28
CA PRO A 450 -4.82 -3.62 -28.94
C PRO A 450 -3.91 -4.26 -30.00
N LYS A 451 -2.76 -3.64 -30.33
CA LYS A 451 -1.86 -4.09 -31.40
C LYS A 451 -0.59 -4.73 -30.87
N HIS A 452 -0.11 -4.29 -29.72
CA HIS A 452 1.16 -4.74 -29.18
C HIS A 452 1.10 -5.10 -27.71
N VAL A 453 1.97 -6.01 -27.32
CA VAL A 453 2.36 -6.23 -25.93
C VAL A 453 3.82 -5.84 -25.72
N TYR A 454 4.14 -5.48 -24.48
CA TYR A 454 5.46 -5.04 -24.06
C TYR A 454 6.06 -6.10 -23.15
N VAL A 455 7.09 -6.79 -23.63
CA VAL A 455 7.68 -7.97 -22.98
C VAL A 455 9.11 -7.69 -22.56
N GLY A 456 9.50 -8.04 -21.34
CA GLY A 456 10.91 -8.00 -20.98
C GLY A 456 11.18 -8.17 -19.48
N MET A 457 12.26 -7.57 -19.02
CA MET A 457 12.80 -7.73 -17.67
C MET A 457 12.46 -6.50 -16.83
N PHE A 458 12.08 -6.71 -15.58
CA PHE A 458 11.67 -5.60 -14.72
C PHE A 458 12.13 -5.76 -13.27
N ALA A 459 12.11 -4.64 -12.56
CA ALA A 459 12.28 -4.54 -11.11
C ALA A 459 11.35 -3.48 -10.52
N SER A 460 10.93 -3.70 -9.27
CA SER A 460 10.05 -2.80 -8.53
C SER A 460 10.38 -2.86 -7.04
N ARG A 461 10.54 -1.69 -6.41
CA ARG A 461 10.73 -1.45 -4.97
C ARG A 461 12.00 -2.07 -4.38
N ASN A 462 13.02 -1.25 -4.08
CA ASN A 462 14.17 -1.61 -3.23
C ASN A 462 14.83 -2.95 -3.57
N VAL A 463 15.05 -3.22 -4.84
CA VAL A 463 15.67 -4.46 -5.31
C VAL A 463 16.71 -4.15 -6.36
N ASP A 464 17.79 -4.91 -6.35
CA ASP A 464 18.93 -4.82 -7.26
C ASP A 464 19.17 -6.22 -7.85
N VAL A 465 19.03 -6.34 -9.17
CA VAL A 465 19.07 -7.63 -9.88
C VAL A 465 19.86 -7.53 -11.19
N THR A 466 20.49 -8.64 -11.55
CA THR A 466 21.18 -8.79 -12.83
C THR A 466 20.58 -9.94 -13.61
N PHE A 467 20.25 -9.71 -14.89
CA PHE A 467 19.72 -10.70 -15.81
C PHE A 467 20.79 -11.16 -16.80
N SER A 468 20.88 -12.47 -17.00
CA SER A 468 21.82 -13.14 -17.90
C SER A 468 21.10 -14.24 -18.69
N ASP A 469 21.79 -14.85 -19.66
CA ASP A 469 21.25 -15.93 -20.51
C ASP A 469 19.87 -15.60 -21.11
N ILE A 470 19.73 -14.35 -21.60
CA ILE A 470 18.48 -13.82 -22.12
C ILE A 470 18.25 -14.38 -23.53
N HIS A 471 17.17 -15.13 -23.71
CA HIS A 471 16.75 -15.72 -24.97
C HIS A 471 15.31 -15.36 -25.30
N PHE A 472 15.09 -14.76 -26.47
CA PHE A 472 13.77 -14.36 -26.96
C PHE A 472 13.49 -15.02 -28.31
N GLU A 473 12.43 -15.82 -28.38
CA GLU A 473 11.97 -16.54 -29.57
C GLU A 473 10.59 -16.02 -29.96
N ILE A 474 10.33 -15.81 -31.26
CA ILE A 474 9.06 -15.31 -31.82
C ILE A 474 8.66 -16.06 -33.09
#